data_AF-A0A1H3G8J3-F1
#
_entry.id   AF-A0A1H3G8J3-F1
#
_cell.length_a   1.000
_cell.length_b   1.000
_cell.length_c   1.000
_cell.angle_alpha   90.00
_cell.angle_beta   90.00
_cell.angle_gamma   90.00
#
_symmetry.space_group_name_H-M   'P 1'
#
loop_
_entity.id
_entity.type
_entity.pdbx_description
1 polymer ?
#
loop_
_entity_poly.entity_id
_entity_poly.type
_entity_poly.pdbx_seq_one_letter_code
_entity_poly.pdbx_strand_id
1 'polypeptide(L)'
;MTDRPGIPARELSDEELERQGVHAHAMRHWVFLHGTAEQFRTHTERMLELEQEYLRRHPQRTWQGSGGESAAGSRDDRIRDLVQTFSRAITALLDEEPPATSGAGTPRPDAATAQAALLQRFAEAPGGQLHKLEAHHLARELTSDSHLVARLYRQEPSLLHAERDMRVITDAGRAWLAQHAVPA
;
A
#
# COMPACT_ATOMS: atom_id res chain seq x y z
N MET A 1 -3.61 -6.31 -23.00
CA MET A 1 -2.71 -5.20 -23.36
C MET A 1 -2.53 -4.38 -22.10
N THR A 2 -1.41 -4.57 -21.40
CA THR A 2 -1.10 -3.87 -20.14
C THR A 2 -0.79 -2.43 -20.49
N ASP A 3 -1.76 -1.55 -20.31
CA ASP A 3 -1.60 -0.11 -20.50
C ASP A 3 -0.57 0.37 -19.47
N ARG A 4 0.66 0.63 -19.92
CA ARG A 4 1.76 1.05 -19.05
C ARG A 4 1.64 2.57 -18.93
N PRO A 5 1.33 3.13 -17.74
CA PRO A 5 1.20 4.57 -17.62
C PRO A 5 2.57 5.23 -17.81
N GLY A 6 2.75 5.92 -18.93
CA GLY A 6 3.88 6.82 -19.18
C GLY A 6 4.87 6.37 -20.26
N ILE A 7 5.81 7.26 -20.56
CA ILE A 7 6.87 7.04 -21.54
C ILE A 7 7.85 5.97 -21.00
N PRO A 8 8.25 4.96 -21.82
CA PRO A 8 9.24 3.96 -21.44
C PRO A 8 10.54 4.59 -20.93
N ALA A 9 11.19 4.01 -19.91
CA ALA A 9 12.37 4.64 -19.29
C ALA A 9 13.48 4.93 -20.31
N ARG A 10 13.67 4.04 -21.28
CA ARG A 10 14.64 4.17 -22.39
C ARG A 10 14.44 5.42 -23.26
N GLU A 11 13.23 5.97 -23.29
CA GLU A 11 12.86 7.15 -24.09
C GLU A 11 12.92 8.45 -23.28
N LEU A 12 13.15 8.38 -21.97
CA LEU A 12 13.32 9.55 -21.12
C LEU A 12 14.67 10.24 -21.36
N SER A 13 14.72 11.56 -21.18
CA SER A 13 16.00 12.27 -21.02
C SER A 13 16.64 11.91 -19.67
N ASP A 14 17.94 12.19 -19.51
CA ASP A 14 18.65 11.91 -18.26
C ASP A 14 18.05 12.68 -17.07
N GLU A 15 17.68 13.95 -17.28
CA GLU A 15 17.02 14.79 -16.26
C GLU A 15 15.65 14.22 -15.85
N GLU A 16 14.88 13.75 -16.83
CA GLU A 16 13.56 13.16 -16.60
C GLU A 16 13.68 11.83 -15.83
N LEU A 17 14.66 11.01 -16.22
CA LEU A 17 14.97 9.73 -15.58
C LEU A 17 15.35 9.93 -14.10
N GLU A 18 16.25 10.88 -13.82
CA GLU A 18 16.66 11.22 -12.46
C GLU A 18 15.48 11.76 -11.63
N ARG A 19 14.69 12.69 -12.20
CA ARG A 19 13.52 13.27 -11.51
C ARG A 19 12.47 12.21 -11.17
N GLN A 20 12.14 11.34 -12.11
CA GLN A 20 11.19 10.27 -11.88
C GLN A 20 11.72 9.23 -10.89
N GLY A 21 13.01 8.91 -10.93
CA GLY A 21 13.65 8.02 -9.96
C GLY A 21 13.54 8.55 -8.53
N VAL A 22 13.87 9.82 -8.31
CA VAL A 22 13.73 10.49 -7.00
C VAL A 22 12.28 10.42 -6.49
N HIS A 23 11.32 10.76 -7.36
CA HIS A 23 9.90 10.71 -6.98
C HIS A 23 9.45 9.29 -6.63
N ALA A 24 9.87 8.30 -7.42
CA ALA A 24 9.49 6.91 -7.20
C ALA A 24 10.05 6.38 -5.87
N HIS A 25 11.32 6.67 -5.54
CA HIS A 25 11.88 6.33 -4.24
C HIS A 25 11.16 7.01 -3.07
N ALA A 26 10.85 8.30 -3.19
CA ALA A 26 10.13 9.04 -2.16
C ALA A 26 8.75 8.46 -1.86
N MET A 27 8.06 7.94 -2.89
CA MET A 27 6.73 7.35 -2.76
C MET A 27 6.72 5.88 -2.34
N ARG A 28 7.87 5.18 -2.43
CA ARG A 28 7.95 3.73 -2.20
C ARG A 28 7.34 3.27 -0.87
N HIS A 29 7.70 3.93 0.23
CA HIS A 29 7.21 3.54 1.55
C HIS A 29 5.69 3.76 1.69
N TRP A 30 5.18 4.86 1.13
CA TRP A 30 3.75 5.14 1.13
C TRP A 30 2.97 4.11 0.31
N VAL A 31 3.45 3.78 -0.90
CA VAL A 31 2.79 2.78 -1.76
C VAL A 31 2.84 1.39 -1.12
N PHE A 32 3.94 1.05 -0.43
CA PHE A 32 4.05 -0.20 0.30
C PHE A 32 3.02 -0.34 1.44
N LEU A 33 2.81 0.71 2.24
CA LEU A 33 1.89 0.65 3.38
C LEU A 33 0.42 0.90 3.01
N HIS A 34 0.16 1.65 1.94
CA HIS A 34 -1.16 2.22 1.68
C HIS A 34 -1.66 2.01 0.24
N GLY A 35 -0.80 1.55 -0.66
CA GLY A 35 -1.21 1.20 -2.01
C GLY A 35 -2.07 -0.06 -2.02
N THR A 36 -2.97 -0.15 -3.00
CA THR A 36 -3.54 -1.45 -3.36
C THR A 36 -2.44 -2.37 -3.91
N ALA A 37 -2.68 -3.68 -3.90
CA ALA A 37 -1.74 -4.64 -4.49
C ALA A 37 -1.35 -4.28 -5.95
N GLU A 38 -2.32 -3.79 -6.72
CA GLU A 38 -2.10 -3.34 -8.10
C GLU A 38 -1.27 -2.05 -8.19
N GLN A 39 -1.50 -1.09 -7.29
CA GLN A 39 -0.69 0.12 -7.20
C GLN A 39 0.75 -0.20 -6.80
N PHE A 40 0.94 -1.11 -5.83
CA PHE A 40 2.25 -1.58 -5.41
C PHE A 40 3.00 -2.28 -6.53
N ARG A 41 2.33 -3.19 -7.26
CA ARG A 41 2.88 -3.88 -8.42
C ARG A 41 3.33 -2.88 -9.49
N THR A 42 2.44 -1.98 -9.91
CA THR A 42 2.72 -0.99 -10.96
C THR A 42 3.86 -0.05 -10.55
N HIS A 43 3.87 0.41 -9.29
CA HIS A 43 4.93 1.27 -8.76
C HIS A 43 6.28 0.57 -8.71
N THR A 44 6.31 -0.68 -8.25
CA THR A 44 7.54 -1.50 -8.21
C THR A 44 8.09 -1.75 -9.59
N GLU A 45 7.23 -2.11 -10.56
CA GLU A 45 7.63 -2.27 -11.96
C GLU A 45 8.22 -0.99 -12.54
N ARG A 46 7.63 0.18 -12.25
CA ARG A 46 8.15 1.47 -12.75
C ARG A 46 9.48 1.84 -12.10
N MET A 47 9.63 1.67 -10.78
CA MET A 47 10.92 1.90 -10.10
C MET A 47 12.03 1.05 -10.70
N LEU A 48 11.79 -0.26 -10.83
CA LEU A 48 12.80 -1.17 -11.38
C LEU A 48 13.16 -0.84 -12.83
N GLU A 49 12.21 -0.36 -13.64
CA GLU A 49 12.46 0.09 -15.01
C GLU A 49 13.39 1.32 -15.03
N LEU A 50 13.11 2.32 -14.18
CA LEU A 50 13.91 3.54 -14.08
C LEU A 50 15.33 3.25 -13.56
N GLU A 51 15.44 2.42 -12.52
CA GLU A 51 16.74 2.01 -11.94
C GLU A 51 17.61 1.27 -12.95
N GLN A 52 17.03 0.30 -13.68
CA GLN A 52 17.75 -0.44 -14.71
C GLN A 52 18.28 0.49 -15.81
N GLU A 53 17.45 1.43 -16.27
CA GLU A 53 17.87 2.39 -17.28
C GLU A 53 18.95 3.35 -16.76
N TYR A 54 18.85 3.79 -15.50
CA TYR A 54 19.86 4.64 -14.87
C TYR A 54 21.21 3.92 -14.78
N LEU A 55 21.22 2.66 -14.33
CA LEU A 55 22.43 1.83 -14.26
C LEU A 55 23.04 1.58 -15.64
N ARG A 56 22.20 1.39 -16.67
CA ARG A 56 22.64 1.23 -18.06
C ARG A 56 23.34 2.48 -18.59
N ARG A 57 22.85 3.69 -18.25
CA ARG A 57 23.44 4.97 -18.68
C ARG A 57 24.66 5.40 -17.85
N HIS A 58 24.71 5.01 -16.58
CA HIS A 58 25.76 5.43 -15.64
C HIS A 58 26.52 4.26 -15.01
N PRO A 59 27.16 3.38 -15.80
CA PRO A 59 27.83 2.18 -15.30
C PRO A 59 29.02 2.45 -14.37
N GLN A 60 29.54 3.69 -14.33
CA GLN A 60 30.65 4.10 -13.46
C GLN A 60 30.21 4.76 -12.14
N ARG A 61 28.92 5.10 -11.97
CA ARG A 61 28.39 5.70 -10.73
C ARG A 61 28.06 4.66 -9.66
N THR A 62 27.98 3.38 -10.02
CA THR A 62 27.99 2.28 -9.04
C THR A 62 29.40 2.16 -8.49
N TRP A 63 29.60 2.73 -7.30
CA TRP A 63 30.80 2.49 -6.50
C TRP A 63 31.13 0.99 -6.52
N GLN A 64 32.33 0.65 -7.01
CA GLN A 64 32.93 -0.66 -6.87
C GLN A 64 33.06 -0.96 -5.37
N GLY A 65 32.04 -1.61 -4.83
CA GLY A 65 31.84 -1.79 -3.39
C GLY A 65 31.24 -3.15 -3.04
N SER A 66 31.62 -4.21 -3.74
CA SER A 66 31.83 -5.49 -3.06
C SER A 66 33.31 -5.56 -2.68
N GLY A 67 33.71 -4.73 -1.72
CA GLY A 67 34.96 -4.90 -0.99
C GLY A 67 34.89 -6.22 -0.25
N GLY A 68 35.56 -7.22 -0.80
CA GLY A 68 35.62 -8.58 -0.27
C GLY A 68 36.42 -9.45 -1.22
N GLU A 69 37.74 -9.28 -1.23
CA GLU A 69 38.65 -10.37 -1.59
C GLU A 69 38.43 -11.52 -0.58
N SER A 70 37.43 -12.37 -0.82
CA SER A 70 37.36 -13.78 -0.41
C SER A 70 36.02 -14.38 -0.82
N ALA A 71 36.09 -15.53 -1.51
CA ALA A 71 35.00 -16.32 -2.07
C ALA A 71 34.30 -15.76 -3.32
N ALA A 72 35.07 -15.28 -4.30
CA ALA A 72 34.58 -15.21 -5.67
C ALA A 72 34.49 -16.64 -6.23
N GLY A 73 33.40 -17.36 -5.92
CA GLY A 73 33.00 -18.54 -6.67
C GLY A 73 32.99 -18.23 -8.17
N SER A 74 33.19 -19.27 -8.99
CA SER A 74 33.10 -19.16 -10.45
C SER A 74 31.82 -18.42 -10.83
N ARG A 75 31.81 -17.75 -11.99
CA ARG A 75 30.57 -17.19 -12.57
C ARG A 75 29.41 -18.18 -12.47
N ASP A 76 29.70 -19.47 -12.67
CA ASP A 76 28.74 -20.56 -12.61
C ASP A 76 28.23 -20.82 -11.19
N ASP A 77 29.06 -20.67 -10.16
CA ASP A 77 28.66 -20.79 -8.76
C ASP A 77 27.72 -19.66 -8.35
N ARG A 78 28.00 -18.43 -8.82
CA ARG A 78 27.13 -17.27 -8.57
C ARG A 78 25.79 -17.40 -9.29
N ILE A 79 25.80 -17.87 -10.54
CA ILE A 79 24.56 -18.15 -11.29
C ILE A 79 23.76 -19.23 -10.56
N ARG A 80 24.42 -20.30 -10.11
CA ARG A 80 23.77 -21.39 -9.37
C ARG A 80 23.15 -20.89 -8.06
N ASP A 81 23.86 -20.07 -7.30
CA ASP A 81 23.39 -19.53 -6.03
C ASP A 81 22.19 -18.58 -6.21
N LEU A 82 22.24 -17.71 -7.22
CA LEU A 82 21.10 -16.87 -7.61
C LEU A 82 19.87 -17.71 -7.99
N VAL A 83 20.06 -18.73 -8.86
CA VAL A 83 18.97 -19.62 -9.27
C VAL A 83 18.36 -20.34 -8.08
N GLN A 84 19.18 -20.85 -7.15
CA GLN A 84 18.68 -21.52 -5.94
C GLN A 84 17.92 -20.56 -5.03
N THR A 85 18.43 -19.34 -4.84
CA THR A 85 17.80 -18.31 -4.01
C THR A 85 16.43 -17.93 -4.56
N PHE A 86 16.35 -17.63 -5.86
CA PHE A 86 15.07 -17.29 -6.50
C PHE A 86 14.12 -18.48 -6.55
N SER A 87 14.61 -19.71 -6.78
CA SER A 87 13.77 -20.90 -6.75
C SER A 87 13.12 -21.08 -5.38
N ARG A 88 13.87 -20.92 -4.28
CA ARG A 88 13.32 -21.02 -2.91
C ARG A 88 12.28 -19.94 -2.64
N ALA A 89 12.55 -18.71 -3.06
CA ALA A 89 11.60 -17.60 -2.90
C ALA A 89 10.30 -17.85 -3.68
N ILE A 90 10.40 -18.34 -4.92
CA ILE A 90 9.24 -18.70 -5.75
C ILE A 90 8.47 -19.86 -5.14
N THR A 91 9.15 -20.93 -4.69
CA THR A 91 8.49 -22.06 -4.03
C THR A 91 7.75 -21.62 -2.77
N ALA A 92 8.35 -20.77 -1.94
CA ALA A 92 7.67 -20.23 -0.76
C ALA A 92 6.39 -19.44 -1.12
N LEU A 93 6.44 -18.62 -2.17
CA LEU A 93 5.26 -17.88 -2.66
C LEU A 93 4.19 -18.79 -3.28
N LEU A 94 4.58 -19.93 -3.86
CA LEU A 94 3.65 -20.91 -4.41
C LEU A 94 3.03 -21.80 -3.33
N ASP A 95 3.78 -22.08 -2.26
CA ASP A 95 3.34 -22.85 -1.10
C ASP A 95 2.56 -21.99 -0.08
N GLU A 96 2.60 -20.66 -0.21
CA GLU A 96 1.66 -19.77 0.47
C GLU A 96 0.24 -20.07 -0.04
N GLU A 97 -0.49 -20.91 0.69
CA GLU A 97 -1.95 -20.93 0.58
C GLU A 97 -2.42 -19.50 0.88
N PRO A 98 -3.20 -18.85 -0.02
CA PRO A 98 -3.86 -17.61 0.34
C PRO A 98 -4.58 -17.89 1.66
N PRO A 99 -4.45 -17.03 2.69
CA PRO A 99 -5.13 -17.26 3.95
C PRO A 99 -6.55 -17.58 3.57
N ALA A 100 -7.02 -18.78 3.97
CA ALA A 100 -8.34 -19.23 3.56
C ALA A 100 -9.26 -18.06 3.79
N THR A 101 -9.70 -17.41 2.71
CA THR A 101 -10.79 -16.45 2.77
C THR A 101 -11.90 -17.35 3.21
N SER A 102 -12.08 -17.41 4.51
CA SER A 102 -13.04 -18.26 5.16
C SER A 102 -14.36 -17.65 4.74
N GLY A 103 -14.80 -18.07 3.56
CA GLY A 103 -16.12 -17.89 3.01
C GLY A 103 -17.15 -18.70 3.80
N ALA A 104 -16.87 -19.03 5.06
CA ALA A 104 -17.90 -19.04 6.08
C ALA A 104 -18.36 -17.59 6.22
N GLY A 105 -19.24 -17.17 5.31
CA GLY A 105 -19.84 -15.85 5.31
C GLY A 105 -20.57 -15.61 6.61
N THR A 106 -19.88 -15.04 7.60
CA THR A 106 -20.53 -14.09 8.49
C THR A 106 -21.20 -13.08 7.56
N PRO A 107 -22.54 -12.89 7.63
CA PRO A 107 -23.20 -11.94 6.75
C PRO A 107 -22.45 -10.62 6.85
N ARG A 108 -21.88 -10.19 5.71
CA ARG A 108 -21.09 -8.96 5.63
C ARG A 108 -21.96 -7.87 6.26
N PRO A 109 -21.49 -7.19 7.32
CA PRO A 109 -22.33 -6.28 8.08
C PRO A 109 -22.99 -5.30 7.12
N ASP A 110 -24.28 -5.05 7.32
CA ASP A 110 -24.98 -4.07 6.51
C ASP A 110 -24.26 -2.71 6.59
N ALA A 111 -24.51 -1.83 5.63
CA ALA A 111 -23.79 -0.56 5.54
C ALA A 111 -23.90 0.29 6.82
N ALA A 112 -24.99 0.15 7.58
CA ALA A 112 -25.20 0.84 8.85
C ALA A 112 -24.33 0.25 9.97
N THR A 113 -24.20 -1.07 10.04
CA THR A 113 -23.37 -1.79 11.01
C THR A 113 -21.89 -1.51 10.75
N ALA A 114 -21.45 -1.51 9.48
CA ALA A 114 -20.09 -1.13 9.12
C ALA A 114 -19.78 0.34 9.48
N GLN A 115 -20.75 1.25 9.30
CA GLN A 115 -20.65 2.64 9.72
C GLN A 115 -20.53 2.77 11.25
N ALA A 116 -21.40 2.08 12.00
CA ALA A 116 -21.36 2.07 13.46
C ALA A 116 -20.03 1.53 14.00
N ALA A 117 -19.56 0.40 13.45
CA ALA A 117 -18.27 -0.18 13.79
C ALA A 117 -17.10 0.78 13.52
N LEU A 118 -17.12 1.50 12.39
CA LEU A 118 -16.07 2.48 12.07
C LEU A 118 -16.11 3.66 13.03
N LEU A 119 -17.30 4.23 13.31
CA LEU A 119 -17.46 5.33 14.26
C LEU A 119 -17.07 4.93 15.69
N GLN A 120 -17.32 3.66 16.07
CA GLN A 120 -16.85 3.11 17.34
C GLN A 120 -15.32 3.16 17.44
N ARG A 121 -14.59 2.78 16.37
CA ARG A 121 -13.11 2.90 16.35
C ARG A 121 -12.63 4.34 16.54
N PHE A 122 -13.33 5.30 15.95
CA PHE A 122 -13.02 6.72 16.19
C PHE A 122 -13.29 7.12 17.64
N ALA A 123 -14.41 6.70 18.23
CA ALA A 123 -14.78 7.05 19.60
C ALA A 123 -13.81 6.47 20.64
N GLU A 124 -13.26 5.28 20.39
CA GLU A 124 -12.25 4.62 21.23
C GLU A 124 -10.84 5.20 21.07
N ALA A 125 -10.56 5.85 19.93
CA ALA A 125 -9.25 6.43 19.66
C ALA A 125 -9.00 7.67 20.55
N PRO A 126 -7.74 7.89 21.00
CA PRO A 126 -7.38 9.07 21.78
C PRO A 126 -7.79 10.37 21.06
N GLY A 127 -8.60 11.21 21.72
CA GLY A 127 -9.10 12.46 21.15
C GLY A 127 -10.21 12.29 20.12
N GLY A 128 -10.77 11.09 19.94
CA GLY A 128 -11.83 10.86 18.97
C GLY A 128 -11.34 10.92 17.52
N GLN A 129 -10.04 10.71 17.30
CA GLN A 129 -9.39 10.97 16.03
C GLN A 129 -8.52 9.82 15.54
N LEU A 130 -8.52 9.60 14.23
CA LEU A 130 -7.67 8.64 13.56
C LEU A 130 -6.93 9.33 12.42
N HIS A 131 -5.73 8.85 12.11
CA HIS A 131 -5.05 9.31 10.91
C HIS A 131 -5.86 8.91 9.66
N LYS A 132 -5.88 9.75 8.62
CA LYS A 132 -6.70 9.53 7.42
C LYS A 132 -6.49 8.15 6.82
N LEU A 133 -5.25 7.66 6.81
CA LEU A 133 -4.89 6.36 6.22
C LEU A 133 -5.39 5.20 7.08
N GLU A 134 -5.32 5.33 8.40
CA GLU A 134 -5.84 4.35 9.34
C GLU A 134 -7.36 4.24 9.24
N ALA A 135 -8.06 5.37 9.14
CA ALA A 135 -9.51 5.40 8.92
C ALA A 135 -9.91 4.68 7.61
N HIS A 136 -9.16 4.88 6.53
CA HIS A 136 -9.40 4.18 5.26
C HIS A 136 -9.04 2.69 5.33
N HIS A 137 -8.01 2.30 6.07
CA HIS A 137 -7.65 0.90 6.29
C HIS A 137 -8.76 0.17 7.05
N LEU A 138 -9.19 0.71 8.21
CA LEU A 138 -10.28 0.15 9.01
C LEU A 138 -11.59 0.06 8.23
N ALA A 139 -11.92 1.07 7.41
CA ALA A 139 -13.12 1.01 6.57
C ALA A 139 -13.08 -0.17 5.58
N ARG A 140 -11.90 -0.50 5.02
CA ARG A 140 -11.73 -1.64 4.10
C ARG A 140 -11.87 -2.99 4.79
N GLU A 141 -11.50 -3.08 6.07
CA GLU A 141 -11.72 -4.28 6.88
C GLU A 141 -13.21 -4.50 7.18
N LEU A 142 -13.95 -3.41 7.36
CA LEU A 142 -15.37 -3.44 7.75
C LEU A 142 -16.33 -3.60 6.56
N THR A 143 -15.96 -3.08 5.37
CA THR A 143 -16.82 -3.16 4.18
C THR A 143 -16.02 -3.11 2.88
N SER A 144 -16.58 -3.73 1.84
CA SER A 144 -16.09 -3.61 0.46
C SER A 144 -16.43 -2.27 -0.19
N ASP A 145 -17.26 -1.44 0.46
CA ASP A 145 -17.64 -0.11 0.00
C ASP A 145 -16.51 0.91 0.24
N SER A 146 -15.77 1.22 -0.82
CA SER A 146 -14.67 2.19 -0.80
C SER A 146 -15.11 3.63 -0.44
N HIS A 147 -16.41 3.94 -0.52
CA HIS A 147 -16.95 5.27 -0.29
C HIS A 147 -17.46 5.51 1.13
N LEU A 148 -17.39 4.52 2.03
CA LEU A 148 -17.90 4.66 3.40
C LEU A 148 -17.33 5.91 4.09
N VAL A 149 -16.00 6.02 4.18
CA VAL A 149 -15.35 7.18 4.82
C VAL A 149 -15.74 8.50 4.13
N ALA A 150 -15.84 8.50 2.80
CA ALA A 150 -16.21 9.68 2.02
C ALA A 150 -17.67 10.13 2.27
N ARG A 151 -18.56 9.21 2.62
CA ARG A 151 -19.96 9.51 2.97
C ARG A 151 -20.06 10.18 4.33
N LEU A 152 -19.20 9.80 5.28
CA LEU A 152 -19.22 10.35 6.64
C LEU A 152 -18.92 11.87 6.69
N TYR A 153 -18.18 12.41 5.72
CA TYR A 153 -17.97 13.86 5.57
C TYR A 153 -19.13 14.58 4.88
N ARG A 154 -19.81 13.90 3.95
CA ARG A 154 -20.72 14.54 2.98
C ARG A 154 -22.19 14.44 3.36
N GLN A 155 -22.53 13.56 4.30
CA GLN A 155 -23.90 13.46 4.80
C GLN A 155 -24.23 14.60 5.76
N GLU A 156 -25.52 14.86 5.94
CA GLU A 156 -26.03 15.88 6.86
C GLU A 156 -26.82 15.21 7.99
N PRO A 157 -26.43 15.39 9.26
CA PRO A 157 -25.24 16.11 9.72
C PRO A 157 -23.94 15.33 9.43
N SER A 158 -22.82 16.04 9.20
CA SER A 158 -21.51 15.39 9.01
C SER A 158 -21.09 14.62 10.26
N LEU A 159 -20.66 13.38 10.10
CA LEU A 159 -20.27 12.51 11.22
C LEU A 159 -18.75 12.52 11.46
N LEU A 160 -17.97 12.90 10.45
CA LEU A 160 -16.53 13.15 10.56
C LEU A 160 -16.18 14.52 9.99
N HIS A 161 -15.14 15.14 10.54
CA HIS A 161 -14.48 16.31 9.96
C HIS A 161 -13.00 16.01 9.70
N ALA A 162 -12.39 16.79 8.82
CA ALA A 162 -11.00 16.64 8.44
C ALA A 162 -10.16 17.76 9.07
N GLU A 163 -9.15 17.37 9.85
CA GLU A 163 -8.15 18.26 10.43
C GLU A 163 -6.76 17.85 9.93
N ARG A 164 -6.30 18.47 8.84
CA ARG A 164 -5.06 18.08 8.14
C ARG A 164 -5.07 16.57 7.81
N ASP A 165 -4.19 15.81 8.45
CA ASP A 165 -4.06 14.36 8.29
C ASP A 165 -4.90 13.55 9.28
N MET A 166 -5.54 14.20 10.24
CA MET A 166 -6.45 13.59 11.20
C MET A 166 -7.89 13.66 10.71
N ARG A 167 -8.66 12.65 11.08
CA ARG A 167 -10.11 12.56 10.93
C ARG A 167 -10.68 12.49 12.32
N VAL A 168 -11.63 13.34 12.60
CA VAL A 168 -12.14 13.53 13.95
C VAL A 168 -13.64 13.29 13.92
N ILE A 169 -14.14 12.50 14.88
CA ILE A 169 -15.56 12.27 15.02
C ILE A 169 -16.25 13.54 15.55
N THR A 170 -17.33 13.94 14.88
CA THR A 170 -18.14 15.09 15.30
C THR A 170 -19.06 14.69 16.46
N ASP A 171 -19.65 15.67 17.12
CA ASP A 171 -20.68 15.40 18.13
C ASP A 171 -21.93 14.77 17.52
N ALA A 172 -22.27 15.12 16.27
CA ALA A 172 -23.29 14.42 15.51
C ALA A 172 -22.90 12.95 15.24
N GLY A 173 -21.63 12.67 14.94
CA GLY A 173 -21.08 11.32 14.81
C GLY A 173 -21.23 10.50 16.10
N ARG A 174 -20.89 11.09 17.25
CA ARG A 174 -21.08 10.47 18.57
C ARG A 174 -22.55 10.22 18.89
N ALA A 175 -23.42 11.19 18.64
CA ALA A 175 -24.85 11.06 18.87
C ALA A 175 -25.49 10.00 17.95
N TRP A 176 -25.07 9.95 16.69
CA TRP A 176 -25.50 8.93 15.73
C TRP A 176 -25.07 7.54 16.20
N LEU A 177 -23.81 7.38 16.62
CA LEU A 177 -23.29 6.13 17.16
C LEU A 177 -24.07 5.66 18.38
N ALA A 178 -24.40 6.54 19.32
CA ALA A 178 -25.19 6.19 20.50
C ALA A 178 -26.60 5.64 20.17
N GLN A 179 -27.17 6.04 19.03
CA GLN A 179 -28.49 5.58 18.58
C GLN A 179 -28.44 4.27 17.77
N HIS A 180 -27.27 3.95 17.20
CA HIS A 180 -27.09 2.84 16.25
C HIS A 180 -26.06 1.79 16.74
N ALA A 181 -25.52 1.95 17.95
CA ALA A 181 -24.68 0.95 18.58
C ALA A 181 -25.54 -0.28 18.90
N VAL A 182 -25.19 -1.41 18.28
CA VAL A 182 -25.76 -2.70 18.64
C VAL A 182 -25.24 -3.06 20.03
N PRO A 183 -26.10 -3.37 21.02
CA PRO A 183 -25.63 -3.83 22.32
C PRO A 183 -24.78 -5.10 22.16
N ALA A 184 -23.67 -5.15 22.90
CA ALA A 184 -22.71 -6.25 22.90
C ALA A 184 -23.35 -7.60 23.24
#